data_AF-D6PBW6-F1
#
_entry.id   AF-D6PBW6-F1
#
_cell.length_a   1.000
_cell.length_b   1.000
_cell.length_c   1.000
_cell.angle_alpha   90.00
_cell.angle_beta   90.00
_cell.angle_gamma   90.00
#
_symmetry.space_group_name_H-M   'P 1'
#
loop_
_entity.id
_entity.type
_entity.pdbx_description
1 polymer ?
#
loop_
_entity_poly.entity_id
_entity_poly.type
_entity_poly.pdbx_seq_one_letter_code
_entity_poly.pdbx_strand_id
1 'polypeptide(L)'
;MKDNMVNPKKPVQQSNFLISNLPPGFRQHVEQLNLPKATQDNEVNDEAERQAVEANKRTLSGIPLPVADTATGGGLFHARLIRRHADAHEDADLELRKEDSRRLFSNIQLLDVNPLVVKSTKTRLLLESIRHELVSFGPETPGKISRKEMEALLDSGVRQGDALQGGWPWEQPPELVLTNPPWLRIKDRFRGMEDGSQLRKELGEQLRSLTDNGSPRFSTMRGNVNLYRLFIERSLQILNEGGRLRIIAPDSLLREQSSHPLRELLVKHHGWTHAWAIEEANLLFPGMTQGVVVLGITANGETPVLNLQGPITRADLRREGEGLSSRVPVFELKEEQWTGWARDTWAVPRLPRDRVERTYTLEVLDRLAKLPRLSDKEHPLTTNKRQVRVRVGEIDQTAHAKSIETWVKGKRSRPFIRGVH
;
A
#
# COMPACT_ATOMS: atom_id res chain seq x y z
N MET A 1 -36.97 -10.54 -29.72
CA MET A 1 -36.57 -9.80 -28.51
C MET A 1 -35.44 -10.53 -27.78
N LYS A 2 -34.40 -10.88 -28.53
CA LYS A 2 -33.04 -11.26 -28.14
C LYS A 2 -32.17 -10.29 -28.96
N ASP A 3 -31.00 -9.93 -28.45
CA ASP A 3 -30.06 -8.92 -28.99
C ASP A 3 -30.21 -7.52 -28.36
N ASN A 4 -29.55 -7.35 -27.22
CA ASN A 4 -28.93 -6.09 -26.77
C ASN A 4 -27.92 -6.42 -25.66
N MET A 5 -26.97 -7.33 -25.95
CA MET A 5 -25.85 -7.63 -25.08
C MET A 5 -24.58 -7.06 -25.71
N VAL A 6 -23.97 -6.07 -25.05
CA VAL A 6 -22.58 -5.71 -25.30
C VAL A 6 -21.73 -6.88 -24.79
N ASN A 7 -21.22 -7.69 -25.73
CA ASN A 7 -20.15 -8.63 -25.44
C ASN A 7 -18.89 -7.82 -25.11
N PRO A 8 -18.20 -8.07 -23.97
CA PRO A 8 -16.88 -7.49 -23.74
C PRO A 8 -15.88 -8.12 -24.72
N LYS A 9 -15.81 -7.60 -25.94
CA LYS A 9 -14.75 -7.96 -26.90
C LYS A 9 -13.54 -7.06 -26.70
N LYS A 10 -12.80 -7.36 -25.64
CA LYS A 10 -11.34 -7.59 -25.60
C LYS A 10 -10.85 -7.37 -24.17
N PRO A 11 -10.02 -8.27 -23.62
CA PRO A 11 -9.22 -7.94 -22.45
C PRO A 11 -8.40 -6.69 -22.78
N VAL A 12 -8.26 -5.77 -21.83
CA VAL A 12 -7.33 -4.63 -21.93
C VAL A 12 -5.98 -5.21 -22.36
N GLN A 13 -5.63 -4.97 -23.62
CA GLN A 13 -4.43 -5.52 -24.21
C GLN A 13 -3.26 -4.78 -23.56
N GLN A 14 -2.59 -5.43 -22.60
CA GLN A 14 -1.26 -5.00 -22.20
C GLN A 14 -0.40 -4.93 -23.47
N SER A 15 0.34 -3.84 -23.61
CA SER A 15 1.15 -3.50 -24.78
C SER A 15 2.35 -4.46 -24.97
N ASN A 16 2.05 -5.72 -25.27
CA ASN A 16 2.96 -6.65 -25.92
C ASN A 16 2.74 -6.46 -27.42
N PHE A 17 3.74 -5.87 -28.09
CA PHE A 17 3.88 -5.73 -29.55
C PHE A 17 2.64 -6.10 -30.36
N LEU A 18 1.77 -5.12 -30.62
CA LEU A 18 0.61 -5.30 -31.49
C LEU A 18 1.08 -5.81 -32.86
N ILE A 19 0.76 -7.07 -33.18
CA ILE A 19 0.98 -7.72 -34.49
C ILE A 19 0.37 -6.90 -35.65
N SER A 20 -0.61 -6.03 -35.35
CA SER A 20 -1.18 -5.07 -36.28
C SER A 20 -0.21 -3.97 -36.74
N ASN A 21 0.96 -3.81 -36.10
CA ASN A 21 1.98 -2.84 -36.51
C ASN A 21 3.03 -3.43 -37.47
N LEU A 22 2.96 -4.74 -37.77
CA LEU A 22 3.86 -5.37 -38.73
C LEU A 22 3.33 -5.25 -40.16
N PRO A 23 4.23 -5.10 -41.16
CA PRO A 23 3.85 -5.12 -42.58
C PRO A 23 3.05 -6.38 -42.95
N PRO A 24 2.11 -6.31 -43.90
CA PRO A 24 1.18 -7.41 -44.20
C PRO A 24 1.85 -8.77 -44.44
N GLY A 25 3.01 -8.79 -45.11
CA GLY A 25 3.77 -10.02 -45.38
C GLY A 25 4.41 -10.66 -44.13
N PHE A 26 4.68 -9.88 -43.08
CA PHE A 26 5.23 -10.40 -41.83
C PHE A 26 4.16 -11.09 -40.96
N ARG A 27 2.90 -10.68 -41.10
CA ARG A 27 1.78 -11.26 -40.32
C ARG A 27 1.52 -12.72 -40.70
N GLN A 28 1.58 -13.05 -41.99
CA GLN A 28 1.43 -14.43 -42.48
C GLN A 28 2.51 -15.38 -41.99
N HIS A 29 3.73 -14.88 -41.74
CA HIS A 29 4.84 -15.71 -41.26
C HIS A 29 4.78 -15.97 -39.75
N VAL A 30 4.23 -15.02 -38.98
CA VAL A 30 4.05 -15.16 -37.52
C VAL A 30 2.91 -16.11 -37.16
N GLU A 31 1.85 -16.19 -37.97
CA GLU A 31 0.76 -17.16 -37.78
C GLU A 31 1.18 -18.61 -38.06
N GLN A 32 2.21 -18.82 -38.90
CA GLN A 32 2.77 -20.15 -39.17
C GLN A 32 3.75 -20.61 -38.09
N LEU A 33 4.23 -19.70 -37.24
CA LEU A 33 5.04 -20.02 -36.08
C LEU A 33 4.08 -20.37 -34.94
N ASN A 34 3.99 -21.66 -34.59
CA ASN A 34 3.32 -22.15 -33.37
C ASN A 34 4.06 -21.63 -32.11
N LEU A 35 4.00 -20.32 -31.87
CA LEU A 35 4.49 -19.71 -30.65
C LEU A 35 3.54 -20.13 -29.51
N PRO A 36 4.06 -20.65 -28.39
CA PRO A 36 3.23 -20.97 -27.25
C PRO A 36 2.49 -19.70 -26.82
N LYS A 37 1.15 -19.78 -26.75
CA LYS A 37 0.34 -18.74 -26.11
C LYS A 37 0.92 -18.54 -24.71
N ALA A 38 1.34 -17.31 -24.41
CA ALA A 38 1.67 -16.94 -23.04
C ALA A 38 0.49 -17.36 -22.15
N THR A 39 0.79 -18.12 -21.11
CA THR A 39 -0.17 -18.61 -20.12
C THR A 39 -1.01 -17.43 -19.64
N GLN A 40 -2.31 -17.49 -19.96
CA GLN A 40 -3.31 -16.63 -19.35
C GLN A 40 -3.54 -17.18 -17.94
N ASP A 41 -2.84 -16.63 -16.95
CA ASP A 41 -3.16 -16.94 -15.56
C ASP A 41 -4.45 -16.20 -15.18
N ASN A 42 -5.48 -17.01 -14.90
CA ASN A 42 -6.83 -16.76 -14.41
C ASN A 42 -7.95 -16.72 -15.47
N GLU A 43 -8.67 -17.85 -15.62
CA GLU A 43 -10.02 -17.88 -16.17
C GLU A 43 -10.93 -16.96 -15.34
N VAL A 44 -11.41 -15.87 -15.94
CA VAL A 44 -12.38 -14.97 -15.31
C VAL A 44 -13.75 -15.66 -15.36
N ASN A 45 -14.32 -15.97 -14.19
CA ASN A 45 -15.67 -16.51 -14.11
C ASN A 45 -16.69 -15.38 -14.24
N ASP A 46 -17.09 -15.10 -15.49
CA ASP A 46 -18.03 -14.04 -15.85
C ASP A 46 -19.36 -14.09 -15.07
N GLU A 47 -19.83 -15.29 -14.71
CA GLU A 47 -21.06 -15.47 -13.94
C GLU A 47 -20.89 -15.03 -12.48
N ALA A 48 -19.78 -15.41 -11.85
CA ALA A 48 -19.46 -14.97 -10.49
C ALA A 48 -19.25 -13.44 -10.41
N GLU A 49 -18.66 -12.83 -11.45
CA GLU A 49 -18.51 -11.38 -11.49
C GLU A 49 -19.86 -10.67 -11.61
N ARG A 50 -20.79 -11.18 -12.43
CA ARG A 50 -22.16 -10.65 -12.54
C ARG A 50 -22.93 -10.74 -11.23
N GLN A 51 -22.87 -11.89 -10.56
CA GLN A 51 -23.51 -12.05 -9.26
C GLN A 51 -22.93 -11.09 -8.22
N ALA A 52 -21.62 -10.83 -8.25
CA ALA A 52 -20.99 -9.85 -7.36
C ALA A 52 -21.42 -8.40 -7.66
N VAL A 53 -21.66 -8.06 -8.92
CA VAL A 53 -22.21 -6.76 -9.36
C VAL A 53 -23.65 -6.60 -8.86
N GLU A 54 -24.50 -7.60 -9.06
CA GLU A 54 -25.90 -7.62 -8.60
C GLU A 54 -26.01 -7.55 -7.08
N ALA A 55 -25.06 -8.17 -6.37
CA ALA A 55 -24.96 -8.14 -4.91
C ALA A 55 -24.30 -6.86 -4.35
N ASN A 56 -24.02 -5.84 -5.17
CA ASN A 56 -23.31 -4.61 -4.80
C ASN A 56 -21.92 -4.83 -4.16
N LYS A 57 -21.27 -5.95 -4.44
CA LYS A 57 -19.90 -6.25 -3.97
C LYS A 57 -18.82 -5.68 -4.89
N ARG A 58 -19.20 -5.27 -6.11
CA ARG A 58 -18.32 -4.58 -7.06
C ARG A 58 -19.10 -3.76 -8.09
N THR A 59 -18.41 -2.84 -8.75
CA THR A 59 -18.89 -2.16 -9.96
C THR A 59 -18.64 -3.02 -11.20
N LEU A 60 -19.33 -2.71 -12.31
CA LEU A 60 -19.05 -3.29 -13.63
C LEU A 60 -17.64 -2.96 -14.09
N SER A 61 -17.12 -1.78 -13.73
CA SER A 61 -15.72 -1.40 -13.99
C SER A 61 -14.67 -2.19 -13.17
N GLY A 62 -15.11 -3.13 -12.30
CA GLY A 62 -14.23 -4.02 -11.55
C GLY A 62 -13.71 -3.47 -10.22
N ILE A 63 -14.33 -2.43 -9.66
CA ILE A 63 -13.96 -1.86 -8.37
C ILE A 63 -14.71 -2.61 -7.26
N PRO A 64 -14.01 -3.25 -6.29
CA PRO A 64 -14.65 -3.84 -5.12
C PRO A 64 -15.35 -2.79 -4.25
N LEU A 65 -16.50 -3.16 -3.68
CA LEU A 65 -17.36 -2.27 -2.89
C LEU A 65 -17.71 -2.93 -1.54
N PRO A 66 -17.72 -2.17 -0.43
CA PRO A 66 -17.42 -0.74 -0.35
C PRO A 66 -15.92 -0.42 -0.51
N VAL A 67 -15.63 0.75 -1.06
CA VAL A 67 -14.26 1.29 -1.17
C VAL A 67 -14.05 2.39 -0.14
N ALA A 68 -12.95 2.32 0.60
CA ALA A 68 -12.69 3.16 1.76
C ALA A 68 -11.32 3.84 1.75
N ASP A 69 -11.24 4.92 2.51
CA ASP A 69 -10.00 5.65 2.82
C ASP A 69 -10.04 6.14 4.26
N THR A 70 -9.08 5.70 5.08
CA THR A 70 -9.02 6.05 6.50
C THR A 70 -8.40 7.43 6.75
N ALA A 71 -7.77 8.03 5.74
CA ALA A 71 -7.15 9.35 5.80
C ALA A 71 -7.20 9.99 4.41
N THR A 72 -8.42 10.33 3.95
CA THR A 72 -8.66 10.61 2.53
C THR A 72 -7.92 11.82 1.98
N GLY A 73 -7.48 12.74 2.85
CA GLY A 73 -6.81 13.95 2.43
C GLY A 73 -7.67 14.67 1.41
N GLY A 74 -7.06 15.19 0.34
CA GLY A 74 -7.80 15.85 -0.74
C GLY A 74 -8.57 14.92 -1.70
N GLY A 75 -8.73 13.63 -1.42
CA GLY A 75 -9.51 12.69 -2.25
C GLY A 75 -8.82 12.23 -3.54
N LEU A 76 -7.48 12.23 -3.58
CA LEU A 76 -6.73 11.99 -4.82
C LEU A 76 -6.89 10.57 -5.37
N PHE A 77 -6.85 9.53 -4.52
CA PHE A 77 -7.04 8.15 -5.01
C PHE A 77 -8.44 7.95 -5.59
N HIS A 78 -9.44 8.51 -4.93
CA HIS A 78 -10.84 8.39 -5.32
C HIS A 78 -11.12 9.16 -6.62
N ALA A 79 -10.47 10.31 -6.83
CA ALA A 79 -10.47 10.98 -8.13
C ALA A 79 -9.86 10.12 -9.25
N ARG A 80 -8.78 9.37 -8.98
CA ARG A 80 -8.20 8.43 -9.96
C ARG A 80 -9.08 7.22 -10.21
N LEU A 81 -9.79 6.77 -9.19
CA LEU A 81 -10.73 5.66 -9.27
C LEU A 81 -11.98 6.05 -10.08
N ILE A 82 -12.50 7.27 -9.91
CA ILE A 82 -13.56 7.86 -10.75
C ILE A 82 -13.14 7.88 -12.22
N ARG A 83 -11.92 8.36 -12.51
CA ARG A 83 -11.40 8.33 -13.88
C ARG A 83 -11.38 6.92 -14.44
N ARG A 84 -10.81 5.95 -13.72
CA ARG A 84 -10.73 4.56 -14.19
C ARG A 84 -12.12 3.95 -14.40
N HIS A 85 -13.08 4.28 -13.53
CA HIS A 85 -14.47 3.87 -13.66
C HIS A 85 -15.09 4.44 -14.94
N ALA A 86 -14.90 5.74 -15.20
CA ALA A 86 -15.40 6.40 -16.40
C ALA A 86 -14.75 5.86 -17.68
N ASP A 87 -13.43 5.67 -17.69
CA ASP A 87 -12.68 5.12 -18.82
C ASP A 87 -13.18 3.68 -19.14
N ALA A 88 -13.60 2.90 -18.15
CA ALA A 88 -14.19 1.57 -18.35
C ALA A 88 -15.61 1.58 -18.94
N HIS A 89 -16.27 2.75 -18.94
CA HIS A 89 -17.64 2.95 -19.44
C HIS A 89 -17.68 3.83 -20.70
N GLU A 90 -16.56 4.01 -21.40
CA GLU A 90 -16.47 4.86 -22.60
C GLU A 90 -17.48 4.44 -23.68
N ASP A 91 -17.68 3.14 -23.87
CA ASP A 91 -18.58 2.54 -24.86
C ASP A 91 -19.88 1.95 -24.25
N ALA A 92 -20.14 2.20 -22.96
CA ALA A 92 -21.28 1.61 -22.26
C ALA A 92 -22.60 2.32 -22.60
N ASP A 93 -23.71 1.60 -22.45
CA ASP A 93 -25.04 2.22 -22.48
C ASP A 93 -25.17 3.30 -21.41
N LEU A 94 -25.85 4.39 -21.75
CA LEU A 94 -25.96 5.59 -20.93
C LEU A 94 -26.62 5.32 -19.57
N GLU A 95 -27.67 4.51 -19.52
CA GLU A 95 -28.36 4.19 -18.27
C GLU A 95 -27.57 3.16 -17.46
N LEU A 96 -26.91 2.21 -18.12
CA LEU A 96 -26.01 1.27 -17.45
C LEU A 96 -24.86 2.00 -16.73
N ARG A 97 -24.21 2.96 -17.42
CA ARG A 97 -23.15 3.80 -16.84
C ARG A 97 -23.65 4.58 -15.64
N LYS A 98 -24.83 5.19 -15.76
CA LYS A 98 -25.45 5.97 -14.68
C LYS A 98 -25.71 5.11 -13.43
N GLU A 99 -26.27 3.92 -13.62
CA GLU A 99 -26.58 3.01 -12.51
C GLU A 99 -25.30 2.46 -11.85
N ASP A 100 -24.29 2.09 -12.63
CA ASP A 100 -23.01 1.61 -12.07
C ASP A 100 -22.23 2.73 -11.38
N SER A 101 -22.31 3.97 -11.88
CA SER A 101 -21.78 5.15 -11.19
C SER A 101 -22.51 5.41 -9.88
N ARG A 102 -23.84 5.29 -9.87
CA ARG A 102 -24.63 5.42 -8.63
C ARG A 102 -24.22 4.37 -7.61
N ARG A 103 -24.02 3.13 -8.06
CA ARG A 103 -23.51 2.03 -7.21
C ARG A 103 -22.14 2.36 -6.63
N LEU A 104 -21.22 2.91 -7.44
CA LEU A 104 -19.91 3.32 -6.94
C LEU A 104 -20.06 4.36 -5.82
N PHE A 105 -20.79 5.45 -6.08
CA PHE A 105 -20.88 6.58 -5.15
C PHE A 105 -21.72 6.30 -3.90
N SER A 106 -22.67 5.37 -3.95
CA SER A 106 -23.39 4.90 -2.75
C SER A 106 -22.53 4.01 -1.85
N ASN A 107 -21.36 3.55 -2.33
CA ASN A 107 -20.48 2.61 -1.64
C ASN A 107 -19.06 3.18 -1.39
N ILE A 108 -18.88 4.50 -1.43
CA ILE A 108 -17.63 5.13 -0.95
C ILE A 108 -17.69 5.40 0.55
N GLN A 109 -16.56 5.20 1.23
CA GLN A 109 -16.43 5.40 2.68
C GLN A 109 -15.14 6.15 3.00
N LEU A 110 -15.17 7.48 2.90
CA LEU A 110 -13.99 8.34 2.97
C LEU A 110 -14.00 9.15 4.26
N LEU A 111 -12.98 8.95 5.09
CA LEU A 111 -12.86 9.59 6.38
C LEU A 111 -11.66 10.54 6.43
N ASP A 112 -11.85 11.71 7.01
CA ASP A 112 -10.75 12.61 7.40
C ASP A 112 -11.08 13.34 8.70
N VAL A 113 -10.05 13.65 9.48
CA VAL A 113 -10.20 14.35 10.76
C VAL A 113 -10.53 15.84 10.55
N ASN A 114 -10.09 16.42 9.44
CA ASN A 114 -10.22 17.85 9.18
C ASN A 114 -11.48 18.18 8.35
N PRO A 115 -12.41 19.00 8.86
CA PRO A 115 -13.65 19.34 8.14
C PRO A 115 -13.40 20.12 6.83
N LEU A 116 -12.34 20.93 6.74
CA LEU A 116 -11.97 21.60 5.49
C LEU A 116 -11.51 20.60 4.43
N VAL A 117 -10.81 19.54 4.86
CA VAL A 117 -10.35 18.47 3.97
C VAL A 117 -11.54 17.66 3.46
N VAL A 118 -12.48 17.30 4.34
CA VAL A 118 -13.76 16.66 3.96
C VAL A 118 -14.50 17.48 2.90
N LYS A 119 -14.68 18.79 3.13
CA LYS A 119 -15.34 19.68 2.17
C LYS A 119 -14.59 19.75 0.84
N SER A 120 -13.26 19.85 0.89
CA SER A 120 -12.42 19.90 -0.31
C SER A 120 -12.48 18.61 -1.12
N THR A 121 -12.56 17.47 -0.44
CA THR A 121 -12.71 16.15 -1.07
C THR A 121 -14.05 16.01 -1.76
N LYS A 122 -15.16 16.36 -1.10
CA LYS A 122 -16.50 16.38 -1.75
C LYS A 122 -16.48 17.22 -3.02
N THR A 123 -15.95 18.44 -2.96
CA THR A 123 -15.83 19.32 -4.13
C THR A 123 -14.98 18.69 -5.23
N ARG A 124 -13.82 18.10 -4.90
CA ARG A 124 -12.97 17.43 -5.90
C ARG A 124 -13.71 16.29 -6.58
N LEU A 125 -14.33 15.39 -5.81
CA LEU A 125 -15.00 14.22 -6.37
C LEU A 125 -16.18 14.62 -7.26
N LEU A 126 -16.94 15.66 -6.87
CA LEU A 126 -17.97 16.23 -7.72
C LEU A 126 -17.40 16.75 -9.05
N LEU A 127 -16.35 17.57 -8.99
CA LEU A 127 -15.73 18.16 -10.19
C LEU A 127 -15.09 17.11 -11.10
N GLU A 128 -14.45 16.09 -10.53
CA GLU A 128 -13.88 14.98 -11.31
C GLU A 128 -14.99 14.13 -11.94
N SER A 129 -16.11 13.90 -11.24
CA SER A 129 -17.24 13.16 -11.81
C SER A 129 -17.94 13.92 -12.93
N ILE A 130 -18.01 15.26 -12.84
CA ILE A 130 -18.47 16.13 -13.92
C ILE A 130 -17.49 16.08 -15.10
N ARG A 131 -16.19 16.25 -14.83
CA ARG A 131 -15.13 16.22 -15.85
C ARG A 131 -15.14 14.91 -16.65
N HIS A 132 -15.48 13.82 -16.00
CA HIS A 132 -15.56 12.49 -16.60
C HIS A 132 -16.99 12.12 -17.06
N GLU A 133 -17.87 13.10 -17.19
CA GLU A 133 -19.22 12.96 -17.78
C GLU A 133 -20.14 11.96 -17.05
N LEU A 134 -19.85 11.62 -15.79
CA LEU A 134 -20.70 10.77 -14.94
C LEU A 134 -21.82 11.56 -14.26
N VAL A 135 -21.59 12.86 -14.04
CA VAL A 135 -22.50 13.78 -13.34
C VAL A 135 -22.82 14.97 -14.23
N SER A 136 -24.07 15.44 -14.18
CA SER A 136 -24.52 16.61 -14.93
C SER A 136 -23.88 17.90 -14.40
N PHE A 137 -23.29 18.74 -15.27
CA PHE A 137 -22.77 20.06 -14.88
C PHE A 137 -23.88 21.07 -14.60
N GLY A 138 -24.98 21.02 -15.37
CA GLY A 138 -26.12 21.94 -15.29
C GLY A 138 -27.44 21.18 -15.14
N PRO A 139 -28.43 21.37 -16.04
CA PRO A 139 -29.69 20.62 -15.97
C PRO A 139 -29.44 19.11 -16.11
N GLU A 140 -30.40 18.31 -15.65
CA GLU A 140 -30.30 16.86 -15.73
C GLU A 140 -30.06 16.41 -17.17
N THR A 141 -28.99 15.65 -17.36
CA THR A 141 -28.63 15.06 -18.64
C THR A 141 -28.92 13.55 -18.57
N PRO A 142 -29.64 12.98 -19.57
CA PRO A 142 -29.85 11.53 -19.65
C PRO A 142 -28.53 10.75 -19.55
N GLY A 143 -28.54 9.59 -18.87
CA GLY A 143 -27.32 8.81 -18.66
C GLY A 143 -26.27 9.40 -17.71
N LYS A 144 -26.63 10.42 -16.91
CA LYS A 144 -25.78 11.00 -15.87
C LYS A 144 -26.52 11.12 -14.54
N ILE A 145 -25.78 11.07 -13.45
CA ILE A 145 -26.29 11.38 -12.12
C ILE A 145 -26.57 12.89 -12.05
N SER A 146 -27.68 13.28 -11.40
CA SER A 146 -27.95 14.70 -11.20
C SER A 146 -26.95 15.29 -10.19
N ARG A 147 -26.63 16.57 -10.30
CA ARG A 147 -25.72 17.21 -9.33
C ARG A 147 -26.22 17.07 -7.89
N LYS A 148 -27.53 17.28 -7.67
CA LYS A 148 -28.17 17.18 -6.35
C LYS A 148 -28.05 15.77 -5.76
N GLU A 149 -28.29 14.75 -6.57
CA GLU A 149 -28.13 13.35 -6.17
C GLU A 149 -26.66 13.05 -5.81
N MET A 150 -25.72 13.50 -6.64
CA MET A 150 -24.30 13.30 -6.37
C MET A 150 -23.84 13.98 -5.08
N GLU A 151 -24.28 15.21 -4.82
CA GLU A 151 -23.97 15.93 -3.57
C GLU A 151 -24.51 15.16 -2.35
N ALA A 152 -25.72 14.60 -2.41
CA ALA A 152 -26.27 13.76 -1.34
C ALA A 152 -25.48 12.45 -1.13
N LEU A 153 -25.06 11.78 -2.22
CA LEU A 153 -24.20 10.60 -2.14
C LEU A 153 -22.86 10.94 -1.49
N LEU A 154 -22.22 12.03 -1.90
CA LEU A 154 -20.97 12.51 -1.28
C LEU A 154 -21.14 12.91 0.19
N ASP A 155 -22.29 13.45 0.59
CA ASP A 155 -22.58 13.75 1.99
C ASP A 155 -22.66 12.50 2.86
N SER A 156 -23.23 11.41 2.33
CA SER A 156 -23.26 10.12 3.01
C SER A 156 -21.90 9.41 3.02
N GLY A 157 -21.12 9.53 1.94
CA GLY A 157 -19.91 8.75 1.70
C GLY A 157 -18.60 9.43 2.12
N VAL A 158 -18.59 10.76 2.35
CA VAL A 158 -17.41 11.51 2.82
C VAL A 158 -17.73 12.19 4.14
N ARG A 159 -17.16 11.69 5.24
CA ARG A 159 -17.49 12.11 6.60
C ARG A 159 -16.28 12.64 7.35
N GLN A 160 -16.52 13.51 8.32
CA GLN A 160 -15.51 13.89 9.30
C GLN A 160 -15.43 12.81 10.40
N GLY A 161 -14.22 12.42 10.76
CA GLY A 161 -13.99 11.54 11.90
C GLY A 161 -12.51 11.21 12.09
N ASP A 162 -12.17 10.64 13.24
CA ASP A 162 -10.82 10.18 13.53
C ASP A 162 -10.78 8.65 13.39
N ALA A 163 -10.11 8.14 12.36
CA ALA A 163 -10.02 6.70 12.12
C ALA A 163 -9.34 5.95 13.28
N LEU A 164 -8.38 6.58 13.96
CA LEU A 164 -7.59 5.95 15.02
C LEU A 164 -8.32 5.98 16.37
N GLN A 165 -8.93 7.12 16.71
CA GLN A 165 -9.55 7.35 18.02
C GLN A 165 -11.06 7.09 18.03
N GLY A 166 -11.76 7.35 16.93
CA GLY A 166 -13.19 7.17 16.78
C GLY A 166 -13.60 5.77 16.29
N GLY A 167 -14.91 5.58 16.12
CA GLY A 167 -15.47 4.41 15.42
C GLY A 167 -15.43 4.59 13.91
N TRP A 168 -15.60 3.49 13.16
CA TRP A 168 -15.88 3.58 11.72
C TRP A 168 -17.35 3.98 11.55
N PRO A 169 -17.68 5.09 10.85
CA PRO A 169 -19.03 5.66 10.88
C PRO A 169 -20.01 4.99 9.92
N TRP A 170 -19.59 3.95 9.20
CA TRP A 170 -20.46 3.15 8.34
C TRP A 170 -20.65 1.77 8.94
N GLU A 171 -21.88 1.25 8.87
CA GLU A 171 -22.23 -0.07 9.38
C GLU A 171 -21.62 -1.19 8.53
N GLN A 172 -21.61 -1.00 7.20
CA GLN A 172 -21.03 -1.97 6.28
C GLN A 172 -19.50 -1.83 6.28
N PRO A 173 -18.75 -2.88 6.62
CA PRO A 173 -17.30 -2.90 6.46
C PRO A 173 -16.88 -2.84 4.98
N PRO A 174 -15.78 -2.15 4.63
CA PRO A 174 -15.26 -2.10 3.27
C PRO A 174 -14.61 -3.40 2.80
N GLU A 175 -14.62 -3.61 1.47
CA GLU A 175 -13.89 -4.67 0.78
C GLU A 175 -12.52 -4.21 0.27
N LEU A 176 -12.34 -2.90 0.11
CA LEU A 176 -11.09 -2.30 -0.37
C LEU A 176 -10.80 -1.02 0.40
N VAL A 177 -9.61 -0.93 1.01
CA VAL A 177 -9.07 0.32 1.55
C VAL A 177 -7.91 0.78 0.68
N LEU A 178 -8.00 1.99 0.15
CA LEU A 178 -6.94 2.69 -0.57
C LEU A 178 -6.55 3.93 0.23
N THR A 179 -5.33 4.00 0.78
CA THR A 179 -4.99 5.14 1.66
C THR A 179 -3.51 5.53 1.64
N ASN A 180 -3.26 6.80 1.93
CA ASN A 180 -1.92 7.38 2.10
C ASN A 180 -1.92 8.17 3.42
N PRO A 181 -1.79 7.48 4.56
CA PRO A 181 -1.94 8.09 5.87
C PRO A 181 -0.77 9.02 6.21
N PRO A 182 -0.90 9.85 7.25
CA PRO A 182 0.17 10.73 7.71
C PRO A 182 1.46 9.98 8.12
N TRP A 183 2.60 10.42 7.60
CA TRP A 183 3.93 9.90 7.96
C TRP A 183 4.56 10.70 9.11
N LEU A 184 3.84 10.76 10.22
CA LEU A 184 4.20 11.59 11.35
C LEU A 184 4.31 10.75 12.62
N ARG A 185 5.37 10.95 13.40
CA ARG A 185 5.44 10.34 14.74
C ARG A 185 4.61 11.14 15.71
N ILE A 186 4.00 10.46 16.68
CA ILE A 186 3.19 11.11 17.73
C ILE A 186 3.97 12.23 18.43
N LYS A 187 5.27 12.00 18.70
CA LYS A 187 6.13 13.02 19.34
C LYS A 187 6.33 14.28 18.47
N ASP A 188 6.37 14.10 17.15
CA ASP A 188 6.69 15.17 16.21
C ASP A 188 5.45 16.04 15.93
N ARG A 189 4.24 15.50 16.15
CA ARG A 189 2.96 16.23 16.07
C ARG A 189 2.89 17.46 16.99
N PHE A 190 3.52 17.38 18.16
CA PHE A 190 3.45 18.42 19.19
C PHE A 190 4.77 19.17 19.37
N ARG A 191 5.71 19.01 18.43
CA ARG A 191 7.02 19.67 18.50
C ARG A 191 6.84 21.18 18.39
N GLY A 192 7.43 21.93 19.33
CA GLY A 192 7.38 23.39 19.36
C GLY A 192 6.15 23.97 20.07
N MET A 193 5.25 23.13 20.59
CA MET A 193 4.14 23.56 21.45
C MET A 193 4.61 23.63 22.91
N GLU A 194 4.11 24.62 23.66
CA GLU A 194 4.44 24.85 25.07
C GLU A 194 4.09 23.64 25.95
N ASP A 195 2.94 23.01 25.69
CA ASP A 195 2.39 21.84 26.36
C ASP A 195 2.65 20.52 25.61
N GLY A 196 3.52 20.52 24.60
CA GLY A 196 3.63 19.41 23.65
C GLY A 196 4.03 18.06 24.27
N SER A 197 4.76 18.07 25.38
CA SER A 197 5.11 16.85 26.14
C SER A 197 3.88 16.22 26.80
N GLN A 198 3.00 17.04 27.36
CA GLN A 198 1.75 16.61 27.98
C GLN A 198 0.79 16.05 26.91
N LEU A 199 0.54 16.81 25.83
CA LEU A 199 -0.32 16.37 24.72
C LEU A 199 0.14 15.05 24.09
N ARG A 200 1.46 14.89 23.94
CA ARG A 200 2.07 13.63 23.47
C ARG A 200 1.73 12.46 24.40
N LYS A 201 1.82 12.67 25.71
CA LYS A 201 1.57 11.65 26.72
C LYS A 201 0.08 11.28 26.74
N GLU A 202 -0.79 12.27 26.75
CA GLU A 202 -2.25 12.10 26.73
C GLU A 202 -2.71 11.32 25.48
N LEU A 203 -2.29 11.74 24.28
CA LEU A 203 -2.63 11.01 23.05
C LEU A 203 -2.09 9.58 23.07
N GLY A 204 -0.87 9.39 23.57
CA GLY A 204 -0.26 8.07 23.70
C GLY A 204 -0.98 7.16 24.70
N GLU A 205 -1.50 7.71 25.79
CA GLU A 205 -2.30 6.99 26.80
C GLU A 205 -3.68 6.66 26.27
N GLN A 206 -4.35 7.62 25.62
CA GLN A 206 -5.64 7.41 24.97
C GLN A 206 -5.57 6.29 23.93
N LEU A 207 -4.60 6.31 23.02
CA LEU A 207 -4.45 5.25 22.02
C LEU A 207 -4.16 3.88 22.64
N ARG A 208 -3.53 3.81 23.83
CA ARG A 208 -3.29 2.55 24.54
C ARG A 208 -4.52 2.04 25.29
N SER A 209 -5.38 2.95 25.75
CA SER A 209 -6.57 2.61 26.51
C SER A 209 -7.76 2.24 25.62
N LEU A 210 -7.73 2.60 24.34
CA LEU A 210 -8.74 2.17 23.37
C LEU A 210 -8.79 0.64 23.27
N THR A 211 -9.99 0.10 23.44
CA THR A 211 -10.29 -1.31 23.27
C THR A 211 -11.43 -1.50 22.28
N ASP A 212 -11.31 -2.53 21.44
CA ASP A 212 -12.36 -3.01 20.56
C ASP A 212 -12.64 -4.47 20.96
N ASN A 213 -13.89 -4.81 21.29
CA ASN A 213 -14.32 -6.15 21.70
C ASN A 213 -13.47 -6.77 22.84
N GLY A 214 -13.09 -5.96 23.84
CA GLY A 214 -12.31 -6.41 25.00
C GLY A 214 -10.80 -6.58 24.77
N SER A 215 -10.32 -6.36 23.54
CA SER A 215 -8.89 -6.37 23.22
C SER A 215 -8.37 -4.96 22.93
N PRO A 216 -7.08 -4.64 23.19
CA PRO A 216 -6.51 -3.36 22.80
C PRO A 216 -6.69 -3.11 21.30
N ARG A 217 -7.16 -1.91 20.93
CA ARG A 217 -7.32 -1.53 19.52
C ARG A 217 -6.01 -1.61 18.74
N PHE A 218 -4.88 -1.31 19.37
CA PHE A 218 -3.57 -1.37 18.70
C PHE A 218 -2.62 -2.31 19.43
N SER A 219 -2.58 -3.56 18.98
CA SER A 219 -1.72 -4.61 19.48
C SER A 219 -0.23 -4.36 19.19
N THR A 220 0.05 -3.70 18.05
CA THR A 220 1.43 -3.49 17.56
C THR A 220 2.07 -2.21 18.09
N MET A 221 1.33 -1.43 18.89
CA MET A 221 1.80 -0.14 19.37
C MET A 221 2.90 -0.29 20.42
N ARG A 222 4.14 0.06 20.03
CA ARG A 222 5.34 -0.02 20.88
C ARG A 222 6.28 1.15 20.61
N GLY A 223 6.89 1.67 21.67
CA GLY A 223 7.96 2.67 21.61
C GLY A 223 7.53 4.00 20.97
N ASN A 224 8.37 4.56 20.12
CA ASN A 224 8.11 5.79 19.37
C ASN A 224 7.25 5.49 18.14
N VAL A 225 5.95 5.75 18.26
CA VAL A 225 4.94 5.32 17.28
C VAL A 225 4.86 6.31 16.12
N ASN A 226 4.92 5.77 14.90
CA ASN A 226 4.59 6.50 13.68
C ASN A 226 3.13 6.23 13.31
N LEU A 227 2.37 7.28 12.98
CA LEU A 227 0.92 7.18 12.80
C LEU A 227 0.53 6.22 11.67
N TYR A 228 1.27 6.18 10.57
CA TYR A 228 0.99 5.27 9.46
C TYR A 228 0.86 3.80 9.90
N ARG A 229 1.58 3.39 10.95
CA ARG A 229 1.51 2.02 11.50
C ARG A 229 0.16 1.73 12.12
N LEU A 230 -0.39 2.69 12.86
CA LEU A 230 -1.72 2.59 13.45
C LEU A 230 -2.80 2.61 12.37
N PHE A 231 -2.60 3.39 11.30
CA PHE A 231 -3.51 3.37 10.14
C PHE A 231 -3.50 2.03 9.40
N ILE A 232 -2.35 1.35 9.27
CA ILE A 232 -2.30 -0.01 8.70
C ILE A 232 -3.14 -0.96 9.55
N GLU A 233 -2.87 -1.04 10.85
CA GLU A 233 -3.60 -1.92 11.77
C GLU A 233 -5.10 -1.59 11.80
N ARG A 234 -5.46 -0.30 11.87
CA ARG A 234 -6.86 0.14 11.83
C ARG A 234 -7.56 -0.22 10.53
N SER A 235 -6.88 -0.05 9.39
CA SER A 235 -7.48 -0.35 8.08
C SER A 235 -7.77 -1.86 7.95
N LEU A 236 -6.91 -2.71 8.51
CA LEU A 236 -7.13 -4.16 8.53
C LEU A 236 -8.28 -4.57 9.46
N GLN A 237 -8.53 -3.82 10.54
CA GLN A 237 -9.63 -4.09 11.47
C GLN A 237 -11.01 -3.70 10.93
N ILE A 238 -11.08 -2.67 10.09
CA ILE A 238 -12.37 -2.24 9.50
C ILE A 238 -12.72 -3.03 8.25
N LEU A 239 -11.74 -3.60 7.55
CA LEU A 239 -11.97 -4.42 6.37
C LEU A 239 -12.77 -5.68 6.71
N ASN A 240 -13.60 -6.11 5.77
CA ASN A 240 -14.14 -7.47 5.78
C ASN A 240 -13.01 -8.51 5.74
N GLU A 241 -13.33 -9.72 6.23
CA GLU A 241 -12.48 -10.88 5.99
C GLU A 241 -12.28 -11.11 4.48
N GLY A 242 -11.02 -11.26 4.05
CA GLY A 242 -10.66 -11.30 2.63
C GLY A 242 -10.60 -9.94 1.93
N GLY A 243 -10.99 -8.85 2.62
CA GLY A 243 -10.89 -7.48 2.13
C GLY A 243 -9.44 -7.06 1.90
N ARG A 244 -9.22 -6.08 1.01
CA ARG A 244 -7.89 -5.71 0.52
C ARG A 244 -7.46 -4.33 0.98
N LEU A 245 -6.26 -4.22 1.54
CA LEU A 245 -5.59 -2.97 1.85
C LEU A 245 -4.50 -2.68 0.81
N ARG A 246 -4.60 -1.51 0.17
CA ARG A 246 -3.48 -0.88 -0.56
C ARG A 246 -3.11 0.42 0.12
N ILE A 247 -1.89 0.48 0.63
CA ILE A 247 -1.45 1.60 1.45
C ILE A 247 -0.06 2.06 1.04
N ILE A 248 0.13 3.39 1.02
CA ILE A 248 1.45 4.00 0.86
C ILE A 248 2.02 4.32 2.25
N ALA A 249 3.24 3.87 2.51
CA ALA A 249 3.95 4.11 3.76
C ALA A 249 5.44 4.43 3.50
N PRO A 250 6.18 4.93 4.49
CA PRO A 250 7.64 4.98 4.42
C PRO A 250 8.23 3.58 4.27
N ASP A 251 9.24 3.43 3.41
CA ASP A 251 9.93 2.14 3.22
C ASP A 251 10.68 1.67 4.47
N SER A 252 10.87 2.55 5.46
CA SER A 252 11.42 2.20 6.77
C SER A 252 10.62 1.11 7.46
N LEU A 253 9.29 1.03 7.23
CA LEU A 253 8.41 -0.04 7.74
C LEU A 253 9.02 -1.42 7.52
N LEU A 254 9.63 -1.62 6.34
CA LEU A 254 10.19 -2.91 5.93
C LEU A 254 11.33 -3.40 6.83
N ARG A 255 12.02 -2.51 7.55
CA ARG A 255 13.29 -2.86 8.24
C ARG A 255 13.43 -2.28 9.64
N GLU A 256 12.73 -1.20 9.98
CA GLU A 256 12.89 -0.56 11.27
C GLU A 256 12.51 -1.50 12.42
N GLN A 257 13.29 -1.47 13.51
CA GLN A 257 13.06 -2.35 14.66
C GLN A 257 11.70 -2.09 15.30
N SER A 258 11.27 -0.82 15.35
CA SER A 258 9.99 -0.43 15.93
C SER A 258 8.79 -1.03 15.21
N SER A 259 8.90 -1.35 13.92
CA SER A 259 7.84 -1.93 13.10
C SER A 259 7.78 -3.45 13.13
N HIS A 260 8.68 -4.13 13.86
CA HIS A 260 8.66 -5.60 13.98
C HIS A 260 7.29 -6.16 14.40
N PRO A 261 6.61 -5.66 15.47
CA PRO A 261 5.30 -6.18 15.85
C PRO A 261 4.25 -6.03 14.75
N LEU A 262 4.33 -4.96 13.95
CA LEU A 262 3.43 -4.76 12.83
C LEU A 262 3.73 -5.74 11.70
N ARG A 263 5.01 -5.92 11.33
CA ARG A 263 5.36 -6.90 10.29
C ARG A 263 4.98 -8.33 10.70
N GLU A 264 5.15 -8.67 11.97
CA GLU A 264 4.70 -9.97 12.50
C GLU A 264 3.17 -10.12 12.39
N LEU A 265 2.40 -9.08 12.78
CA LEU A 265 0.95 -9.07 12.58
C LEU A 265 0.59 -9.29 11.10
N LEU A 266 1.25 -8.57 10.20
CA LEU A 266 0.99 -8.65 8.76
C LEU A 266 1.27 -10.02 8.14
N VAL A 267 2.27 -10.74 8.64
CA VAL A 267 2.64 -12.07 8.11
C VAL A 267 1.81 -13.17 8.75
N LYS A 268 1.61 -13.13 10.08
CA LYS A 268 0.99 -14.22 10.83
C LYS A 268 -0.54 -14.21 10.82
N HIS A 269 -1.15 -13.03 10.64
CA HIS A 269 -2.60 -12.86 10.79
C HIS A 269 -3.28 -12.24 9.57
N HIS A 270 -2.51 -11.79 8.58
CA HIS A 270 -3.02 -11.23 7.34
C HIS A 270 -2.24 -11.79 6.17
N GLY A 271 -2.75 -11.58 4.95
CA GLY A 271 -2.14 -12.00 3.70
C GLY A 271 -1.24 -10.91 3.13
N TRP A 272 -0.02 -10.72 3.64
CA TRP A 272 0.92 -9.74 3.09
C TRP A 272 1.60 -10.27 1.84
N THR A 273 1.02 -9.96 0.68
CA THR A 273 1.38 -10.56 -0.60
C THR A 273 2.25 -9.68 -1.48
N HIS A 274 2.21 -8.36 -1.32
CA HIS A 274 2.94 -7.43 -2.21
C HIS A 274 3.61 -6.29 -1.45
N ALA A 275 4.80 -5.92 -1.91
CA ALA A 275 5.48 -4.68 -1.52
C ALA A 275 6.19 -4.06 -2.72
N TRP A 276 5.83 -2.83 -3.09
CA TRP A 276 6.51 -2.06 -4.13
C TRP A 276 7.48 -1.10 -3.45
N ALA A 277 8.77 -1.41 -3.48
CA ALA A 277 9.81 -0.64 -2.81
C ALA A 277 10.39 0.41 -3.77
N ILE A 278 10.15 1.68 -3.45
CA ILE A 278 10.59 2.83 -4.24
C ILE A 278 11.65 3.58 -3.44
N GLU A 279 12.85 3.69 -4.01
CA GLU A 279 13.99 4.23 -3.28
C GLU A 279 13.87 5.74 -3.04
N GLU A 280 14.44 6.20 -1.93
CA GLU A 280 14.46 7.60 -1.50
C GLU A 280 14.99 8.56 -2.59
N ALA A 281 16.01 8.14 -3.33
CA ALA A 281 16.63 8.92 -4.40
C ALA A 281 15.64 9.32 -5.51
N ASN A 282 14.48 8.68 -5.60
CA ASN A 282 13.46 9.01 -6.60
C ASN A 282 12.59 10.22 -6.24
N LEU A 283 12.69 10.75 -5.01
CA LEU A 283 12.01 11.96 -4.55
C LEU A 283 10.54 12.04 -5.01
N LEU A 284 9.80 10.94 -4.83
CA LEU A 284 8.43 10.83 -5.32
C LEU A 284 7.51 11.94 -4.79
N PHE A 285 7.74 12.33 -3.53
CA PHE A 285 7.06 13.44 -2.91
C PHE A 285 8.02 14.63 -2.84
N PRO A 286 7.72 15.75 -3.51
CA PRO A 286 8.55 16.94 -3.45
C PRO A 286 8.80 17.37 -2.01
N GLY A 287 10.07 17.59 -1.64
CA GLY A 287 10.46 18.00 -0.30
C GLY A 287 10.51 16.88 0.75
N MET A 288 10.27 15.61 0.38
CA MET A 288 10.47 14.46 1.26
C MET A 288 11.68 13.61 0.84
N THR A 289 12.55 13.33 1.79
CA THR A 289 13.75 12.48 1.65
C THR A 289 13.51 11.12 2.29
N GLN A 290 12.38 10.48 2.01
CA GLN A 290 12.09 9.14 2.53
C GLN A 290 11.77 8.19 1.38
N GLY A 291 12.29 6.97 1.45
CA GLY A 291 11.86 5.89 0.57
C GLY A 291 10.39 5.59 0.80
N VAL A 292 9.73 5.10 -0.23
CA VAL A 292 8.28 4.83 -0.24
C VAL A 292 8.05 3.34 -0.47
N VAL A 293 7.08 2.77 0.23
CA VAL A 293 6.57 1.44 -0.06
C VAL A 293 5.07 1.49 -0.30
N VAL A 294 4.61 0.80 -1.35
CA VAL A 294 3.17 0.49 -1.53
C VAL A 294 2.94 -0.95 -1.13
N LEU A 295 2.06 -1.19 -0.16
CA LEU A 295 1.78 -2.53 0.34
C LEU A 295 0.49 -3.08 -0.26
N GLY A 296 0.45 -4.41 -0.43
CA GLY A 296 -0.74 -5.19 -0.72
C GLY A 296 -0.98 -6.23 0.36
N ILE A 297 -2.08 -6.07 1.08
CA ILE A 297 -2.40 -6.93 2.22
C ILE A 297 -3.86 -7.36 2.11
N THR A 298 -4.13 -8.64 2.33
CA THR A 298 -5.48 -9.21 2.45
C THR A 298 -5.81 -9.39 3.93
N ALA A 299 -6.91 -8.81 4.43
CA ALA A 299 -7.34 -8.95 5.80
C ALA A 299 -7.70 -10.42 6.10
N ASN A 300 -7.19 -10.96 7.21
CA ASN A 300 -7.33 -12.37 7.62
C ASN A 300 -7.02 -13.41 6.52
N GLY A 301 -6.23 -13.04 5.52
CA GLY A 301 -5.81 -13.93 4.45
C GLY A 301 -4.57 -14.74 4.83
N GLU A 302 -4.33 -15.82 4.08
CA GLU A 302 -3.08 -16.59 4.17
C GLU A 302 -1.91 -15.83 3.52
N THR A 303 -0.70 -16.03 4.05
CA THR A 303 0.54 -15.46 3.48
C THR A 303 1.44 -16.57 2.95
N PRO A 304 1.26 -17.02 1.69
CA PRO A 304 2.15 -18.05 1.14
C PRO A 304 3.52 -17.48 0.69
N VAL A 305 3.54 -16.30 0.05
CA VAL A 305 4.76 -15.68 -0.50
C VAL A 305 4.61 -14.16 -0.55
N LEU A 306 5.65 -13.43 -0.13
CA LEU A 306 5.72 -11.97 -0.31
C LEU A 306 6.42 -11.64 -1.64
N ASN A 307 5.69 -11.01 -2.57
CA ASN A 307 6.24 -10.46 -3.81
C ASN A 307 6.81 -9.05 -3.57
N LEU A 308 8.13 -8.96 -3.47
CA LEU A 308 8.86 -7.69 -3.41
C LEU A 308 9.20 -7.21 -4.82
N GLN A 309 8.63 -6.08 -5.21
CA GLN A 309 8.97 -5.41 -6.46
C GLN A 309 9.87 -4.21 -6.18
N GLY A 310 11.06 -4.21 -6.75
CA GLY A 310 12.00 -3.10 -6.62
C GLY A 310 13.47 -3.52 -6.48
N PRO A 311 14.39 -2.55 -6.51
CA PRO A 311 14.14 -1.13 -6.32
C PRO A 311 13.49 -0.47 -7.55
N ILE A 312 12.36 0.19 -7.33
CA ILE A 312 11.61 0.94 -8.34
C ILE A 312 12.20 2.33 -8.46
N THR A 313 12.37 2.80 -9.69
CA THR A 313 12.74 4.18 -10.00
C THR A 313 11.57 4.98 -10.56
N ARG A 314 11.68 6.31 -10.59
CA ARG A 314 10.64 7.17 -11.20
C ARG A 314 10.39 6.83 -12.67
N ALA A 315 11.42 6.42 -13.41
CA ALA A 315 11.31 6.03 -14.81
C ALA A 315 10.58 4.69 -15.02
N ASP A 316 10.43 3.89 -13.96
CA ASP A 316 9.70 2.63 -14.01
C ASP A 316 8.19 2.83 -13.83
N LEU A 317 7.72 3.96 -13.31
CA LEU A 317 6.30 4.24 -13.12
C LEU A 317 5.62 4.45 -14.48
N ARG A 318 4.55 3.70 -14.73
CA ARG A 318 3.76 3.77 -15.97
C ARG A 318 2.35 4.27 -15.68
N ARG A 319 1.78 5.02 -16.62
CA ARG A 319 0.37 5.44 -16.57
C ARG A 319 -0.59 4.36 -17.06
N GLU A 320 -0.09 3.47 -17.93
CA GLU A 320 -0.85 2.40 -18.57
C GLU A 320 -0.29 1.03 -18.14
N GLY A 321 -1.06 -0.03 -18.40
CA GLY A 321 -0.72 -1.39 -17.99
C GLY A 321 -0.80 -1.59 -16.48
N GLU A 322 0.13 -2.36 -15.91
CA GLU A 322 0.15 -2.70 -14.48
C GLU A 322 0.66 -1.56 -13.57
N GLY A 323 0.93 -0.39 -14.14
CA GLY A 323 1.45 0.77 -13.40
C GLY A 323 2.96 0.76 -13.19
N LEU A 324 3.63 -0.35 -13.48
CA LEU A 324 5.09 -0.50 -13.43
C LEU A 324 5.66 -1.06 -14.73
N SER A 325 6.89 -0.67 -15.01
CA SER A 325 7.72 -1.22 -16.08
C SER A 325 8.04 -2.69 -15.80
N SER A 326 7.91 -3.56 -16.81
CA SER A 326 8.31 -4.97 -16.73
C SER A 326 9.81 -5.19 -16.45
N ARG A 327 10.61 -4.12 -16.47
CA ARG A 327 12.04 -4.13 -16.11
C ARG A 327 12.29 -4.05 -14.60
N VAL A 328 11.25 -3.75 -13.81
CA VAL A 328 11.37 -3.74 -12.35
C VAL A 328 11.56 -5.18 -11.89
N PRO A 329 12.63 -5.50 -11.13
CA PRO A 329 12.82 -6.85 -10.64
C PRO A 329 11.73 -7.20 -9.62
N VAL A 330 11.24 -8.43 -9.73
CA VAL A 330 10.33 -9.05 -8.76
C VAL A 330 11.10 -10.14 -8.04
N PHE A 331 10.96 -10.18 -6.72
CA PHE A 331 11.56 -11.17 -5.86
C PHE A 331 10.50 -11.79 -4.96
N GLU A 332 10.38 -13.11 -5.03
CA GLU A 332 9.52 -13.91 -4.17
C GLU A 332 10.25 -14.25 -2.87
N LEU A 333 9.77 -13.70 -1.76
CA LEU A 333 10.28 -13.99 -0.44
C LEU A 333 9.40 -15.08 0.20
N LYS A 334 9.88 -16.31 0.16
CA LYS A 334 9.23 -17.48 0.78
C LYS A 334 9.34 -17.42 2.30
N GLU A 335 8.32 -17.87 3.00
CA GLU A 335 8.24 -17.78 4.47
C GLU A 335 9.44 -18.42 5.17
N GLU A 336 9.83 -19.65 4.81
CA GLU A 336 10.95 -20.35 5.44
C GLU A 336 12.29 -19.57 5.30
N GLN A 337 12.56 -19.07 4.09
CA GLN A 337 13.76 -18.28 3.81
C GLN A 337 13.73 -16.96 4.55
N TRP A 338 12.57 -16.29 4.57
CA TRP A 338 12.37 -15.05 5.29
C TRP A 338 12.59 -15.20 6.79
N THR A 339 12.01 -16.25 7.38
CA THR A 339 12.17 -16.60 8.79
C THR A 339 13.64 -16.85 9.11
N GLY A 340 14.36 -17.60 8.27
CA GLY A 340 15.81 -17.83 8.46
C GLY A 340 16.62 -16.52 8.44
N TRP A 341 16.37 -15.65 7.47
CA TRP A 341 17.09 -14.38 7.32
C TRP A 341 16.76 -13.38 8.42
N ALA A 342 15.49 -13.23 8.77
CA ALA A 342 15.01 -12.19 9.68
C ALA A 342 14.95 -12.67 11.15
N ARG A 343 14.98 -13.98 11.40
CA ARG A 343 14.68 -14.62 12.70
C ARG A 343 13.47 -14.01 13.38
N ASP A 344 12.32 -14.20 12.73
CA ASP A 344 11.00 -13.75 13.20
C ASP A 344 10.80 -12.22 13.29
N THR A 345 11.82 -11.41 12.97
CA THR A 345 11.63 -9.95 12.88
C THR A 345 10.84 -9.52 11.64
N TRP A 346 10.68 -10.45 10.69
CA TRP A 346 10.05 -10.25 9.39
C TRP A 346 10.58 -9.02 8.65
N ALA A 347 11.85 -8.65 8.85
CA ALA A 347 12.47 -7.55 8.12
C ALA A 347 12.66 -7.95 6.64
N VAL A 348 12.33 -7.07 5.71
CA VAL A 348 12.48 -7.30 4.27
C VAL A 348 13.82 -6.71 3.80
N PRO A 349 14.74 -7.54 3.26
CA PRO A 349 16.05 -7.05 2.83
C PRO A 349 15.93 -6.08 1.66
N ARG A 350 16.89 -5.15 1.55
CA ARG A 350 17.08 -4.39 0.31
C ARG A 350 17.86 -5.27 -0.66
N LEU A 351 17.31 -5.47 -1.85
CA LEU A 351 17.95 -6.25 -2.90
C LEU A 351 18.45 -5.32 -4.01
N PRO A 352 19.65 -5.56 -4.55
CA PRO A 352 20.14 -4.81 -5.70
C PRO A 352 19.22 -4.91 -6.92
N ARG A 353 19.23 -3.86 -7.74
CA ARG A 353 18.57 -3.88 -9.05
C ARG A 353 19.28 -4.82 -10.01
N ASP A 354 20.61 -4.74 -10.03
CA ASP A 354 21.45 -5.59 -10.88
C ASP A 354 21.24 -7.07 -10.53
N ARG A 355 21.14 -7.91 -11.55
CA ARG A 355 20.82 -9.33 -11.37
C ARG A 355 21.98 -10.09 -10.72
N VAL A 356 23.22 -9.79 -11.11
CA VAL A 356 24.41 -10.48 -10.61
C VAL A 356 24.65 -10.10 -9.15
N GLU A 357 24.59 -8.81 -8.83
CA GLU A 357 24.69 -8.32 -7.45
C GLU A 357 23.57 -8.87 -6.55
N ARG A 358 22.34 -8.97 -7.08
CA ARG A 358 21.21 -9.55 -6.35
C ARG A 358 21.44 -11.02 -6.07
N THR A 359 21.85 -11.83 -7.06
CA THR A 359 22.17 -13.25 -6.84
C THR A 359 23.23 -13.40 -5.77
N TYR A 360 24.33 -12.65 -5.85
CA TYR A 360 25.38 -12.67 -4.85
C TYR A 360 24.89 -12.25 -3.44
N THR A 361 24.04 -11.23 -3.36
CA THR A 361 23.45 -10.77 -2.09
C THR A 361 22.59 -11.85 -1.45
N LEU A 362 21.79 -12.56 -2.24
CA LEU A 362 20.94 -13.65 -1.77
C LEU A 362 21.79 -14.81 -1.22
N GLU A 363 22.85 -15.20 -1.93
CA GLU A 363 23.80 -16.24 -1.47
C GLU A 363 24.46 -15.85 -0.15
N VAL A 364 24.83 -14.58 0.01
CA VAL A 364 25.38 -14.05 1.27
C VAL A 364 24.35 -14.12 2.38
N LEU A 365 23.09 -13.75 2.14
CA LEU A 365 22.02 -13.83 3.14
C LEU A 365 21.76 -15.28 3.57
N ASP A 366 21.68 -16.22 2.63
CA ASP A 366 21.49 -17.64 2.91
C ASP A 366 22.65 -18.22 3.74
N ARG A 367 23.89 -17.82 3.44
CA ARG A 367 25.05 -18.20 4.25
C ARG A 367 24.99 -17.60 5.65
N LEU A 368 24.71 -16.30 5.76
CA LEU A 368 24.67 -15.59 7.04
C LEU A 368 23.55 -16.11 7.96
N ALA A 369 22.42 -16.53 7.40
CA ALA A 369 21.31 -17.09 8.17
C ALA A 369 21.66 -18.41 8.89
N LYS A 370 22.64 -19.16 8.37
CA LYS A 370 23.15 -20.39 8.97
C LYS A 370 24.19 -20.15 10.07
N LEU A 371 24.70 -18.92 10.20
CA LEU A 371 25.70 -18.58 11.21
C LEU A 371 25.02 -18.18 12.54
N PRO A 372 25.65 -18.48 13.68
CA PRO A 372 25.14 -18.03 14.97
C PRO A 372 25.24 -16.50 15.06
N ARG A 373 24.20 -15.85 15.60
CA ARG A 373 24.22 -14.42 15.90
C ARG A 373 24.86 -14.20 17.27
N LEU A 374 25.46 -13.04 17.47
CA LEU A 374 26.08 -12.63 18.75
C LEU A 374 25.11 -12.77 19.95
N SER A 375 23.82 -12.57 19.68
CA SER A 375 22.74 -12.70 20.66
C SER A 375 22.28 -14.14 20.93
N ASP A 376 22.92 -15.16 20.36
CA ASP A 376 22.48 -16.55 20.54
C ASP A 376 23.01 -17.14 21.84
N LYS A 377 22.18 -17.96 22.50
CA LYS A 377 22.56 -18.63 23.75
C LYS A 377 23.79 -19.52 23.57
N GLU A 378 23.91 -20.13 22.39
CA GLU A 378 24.99 -21.04 22.03
C GLU A 378 26.12 -20.35 21.25
N HIS A 379 26.08 -19.03 21.12
CA HIS A 379 27.14 -18.30 20.43
C HIS A 379 28.49 -18.50 21.15
N PRO A 380 29.63 -18.71 20.44
CA PRO A 380 30.94 -18.96 21.06
C PRO A 380 31.43 -17.85 22.01
N LEU A 381 30.96 -16.61 21.81
CA LEU A 381 31.26 -15.47 22.69
C LEU A 381 30.36 -15.37 23.92
N THR A 382 29.36 -16.23 24.06
CA THR A 382 28.48 -16.27 25.24
C THR A 382 29.24 -16.88 26.41
N THR A 383 29.49 -16.08 27.45
CA THR A 383 30.19 -16.49 28.67
C THR A 383 29.27 -16.34 29.87
N ASN A 384 29.32 -17.27 30.83
CA ASN A 384 28.48 -17.23 32.05
C ASN A 384 26.97 -17.04 31.77
N LYS A 385 26.44 -17.67 30.70
CA LYS A 385 25.04 -17.51 30.23
C LYS A 385 24.67 -16.06 29.85
N ARG A 386 25.65 -15.18 29.62
CA ARG A 386 25.46 -13.79 29.17
C ARG A 386 25.81 -13.69 27.69
N GLN A 387 24.80 -13.35 26.90
CA GLN A 387 24.93 -13.13 25.46
C GLN A 387 25.62 -11.79 25.19
N VAL A 388 26.43 -11.73 24.13
CA VAL A 388 27.04 -10.48 23.69
C VAL A 388 26.05 -9.70 22.84
N ARG A 389 25.76 -8.46 23.23
CA ARG A 389 24.95 -7.54 22.43
C ARG A 389 25.81 -6.35 22.01
N VAL A 390 25.90 -6.11 20.71
CA VAL A 390 26.53 -4.91 20.17
C VAL A 390 25.42 -3.89 19.96
N ARG A 391 25.50 -2.77 20.67
CA ARG A 391 24.65 -1.61 20.41
C ARG A 391 25.39 -0.69 19.46
N VAL A 392 24.76 -0.46 18.31
CA VAL A 392 25.21 0.52 17.33
C VAL A 392 24.32 1.74 17.53
N GLY A 393 24.91 2.87 17.94
CA GLY A 393 24.21 4.13 18.09
C GLY A 393 24.47 5.05 16.89
N GLU A 394 23.48 5.86 16.52
CA GLU A 394 23.70 6.99 15.63
C GLU A 394 24.48 8.06 16.38
N ILE A 395 25.52 8.59 15.73
CA ILE A 395 26.27 9.74 16.22
C ILE A 395 25.59 10.98 15.66
N ASP A 396 25.34 11.97 16.51
CA ASP A 396 25.09 13.32 16.03
C ASP A 396 26.37 13.81 15.33
N GLN A 397 26.36 13.71 14.01
CA GLN A 397 27.51 14.09 13.17
C GLN A 397 27.86 15.57 13.38
N THR A 398 26.94 16.41 13.83
CA THR A 398 27.21 17.85 13.98
C THR A 398 28.13 18.15 15.17
N ALA A 399 27.95 17.46 16.30
CA ALA A 399 28.74 17.68 17.52
C ALA A 399 30.12 17.02 17.49
N HIS A 400 30.30 15.97 16.67
CA HIS A 400 31.52 15.14 16.68
C HIS A 400 32.18 14.98 15.30
N ALA A 401 31.78 15.75 14.28
CA ALA A 401 32.33 15.67 12.92
C ALA A 401 33.86 15.61 12.86
N LYS A 402 34.54 16.41 13.69
CA LYS A 402 36.01 16.51 13.72
C LYS A 402 36.72 15.23 14.23
N SER A 403 35.99 14.33 14.89
CA SER A 403 36.52 13.11 15.49
C SER A 403 36.15 11.85 14.69
N ILE A 404 35.41 12.00 13.58
CA ILE A 404 34.96 10.90 12.73
C ILE A 404 35.82 10.91 11.46
N GLU A 405 36.61 9.86 11.26
CA GLU A 405 37.41 9.64 10.05
C GLU A 405 36.93 8.41 9.29
N THR A 406 37.13 8.38 7.97
CA THR A 406 36.85 7.20 7.15
C THR A 406 37.70 6.02 7.62
N TRP A 407 37.07 4.85 7.76
CA TRP A 407 37.79 3.65 8.18
C TRP A 407 38.82 3.24 7.12
N VAL A 408 40.11 3.26 7.50
CA VAL A 408 41.22 2.82 6.63
C VAL A 408 41.74 1.47 7.13
N LYS A 409 41.60 0.45 6.30
CA LYS A 409 42.06 -0.91 6.58
C LYS A 409 43.59 -0.88 6.82
N GLY A 410 44.04 -1.34 7.99
CA GLY A 410 45.46 -1.38 8.37
C GLY A 410 45.92 -0.27 9.33
N LYS A 411 45.14 0.79 9.53
CA LYS A 411 45.37 1.72 10.64
C LYS A 411 44.82 1.13 11.94
N ARG A 412 45.44 1.44 13.09
CA ARG A 412 44.89 1.18 14.44
C ARG A 412 43.69 2.09 14.75
N SER A 413 42.78 2.23 13.78
CA SER A 413 41.53 2.94 13.98
C SER A 413 40.69 2.15 14.99
N ARG A 414 40.23 2.80 16.05
CA ARG A 414 39.31 2.20 17.01
C ARG A 414 37.90 2.51 16.55
N PRO A 415 37.03 1.50 16.38
CA PRO A 415 35.62 1.77 16.10
C PRO A 415 35.07 2.59 17.27
N PHE A 416 34.48 3.74 16.96
CA PHE A 416 33.90 4.62 17.97
C PHE A 416 32.58 3.99 18.44
N ILE A 417 32.63 3.34 19.60
CA ILE A 417 31.47 2.74 20.26
C ILE A 417 31.03 3.71 21.35
N ARG A 418 29.91 4.41 21.16
CA ARG A 418 29.31 5.15 22.27
C ARG A 418 28.78 4.13 23.27
N GLY A 419 29.42 4.04 24.42
CA GLY A 419 28.85 3.39 25.58
C GLY A 419 27.58 4.12 26.03
N VAL A 420 26.61 3.32 26.43
CA VAL A 420 25.37 3.67 27.15
C VAL A 420 24.17 4.16 26.31
N HIS A 421 23.31 3.19 25.96
CA HIS A 421 21.90 3.15 26.39
C HIS A 421 21.39 1.73 26.35
#